data_AF-A0A8T4UGB0-F1
#
_entry.id   AF-A0A8T4UGB0-F1
#
_cell.length_a   1.000
_cell.length_b   1.000
_cell.length_c   1.000
_cell.angle_alpha   90.00
_cell.angle_beta   90.00
_cell.angle_gamma   90.00
#
_symmetry.space_group_name_H-M   'P 1'
#
loop_
_entity.id
_entity.type
_entity.pdbx_description
1 polymer ?
#
loop_
_entity_poly.entity_id
_entity_poly.type
_entity_poly.pdbx_seq_one_letter_code
_entity_poly.pdbx_strand_id
1 'polypeptide(L)'
;MVASEQRSAAIGTVTSMFILSAERYFEGIVSILKGLRGESVIYVTTNKPYSYLIRVLHENGISTDGFFFIDCISQHVGERSSDEEVNCIFLETPSDLTTISIAAHEAVTKLPGDKVLLLDSLSVLLIYNDANAVGKFSNFIINRLRTLGVKTILLALETDSRKDIISQIESLCDEVKR
;
A
#
# COMPACT_ATOMS: atom_id res chain seq x y z
N MET A 1 -1.03 16.30 -37.92
CA MET A 1 0.30 15.72 -37.63
C MET A 1 0.66 16.15 -36.21
N VAL A 2 0.46 15.39 -35.14
CA VAL A 2 0.16 13.97 -34.95
C VAL A 2 -0.94 13.89 -33.88
N ALA A 3 -2.05 13.24 -34.22
CA ALA A 3 -2.99 12.71 -33.25
C ALA A 3 -2.54 11.28 -32.95
N SER A 4 -1.95 11.06 -31.78
CA SER A 4 -1.68 9.76 -31.14
C SER A 4 -0.99 10.09 -29.82
N GLU A 5 -1.45 9.69 -28.64
CA GLU A 5 -1.99 8.39 -28.28
C GLU A 5 -3.08 8.54 -27.21
N GLN A 6 -4.34 8.33 -27.59
CA GLN A 6 -5.27 7.66 -26.69
C GLN A 6 -4.85 6.19 -26.63
N ARG A 7 -3.93 5.85 -25.71
CA ARG A 7 -3.78 4.46 -25.27
C ARG A 7 -4.91 4.15 -24.28
N SER A 8 -6.07 3.85 -24.84
CA SER A 8 -7.12 3.12 -24.16
C SER A 8 -6.62 1.71 -23.86
N ALA A 9 -6.12 1.48 -22.66
CA ALA A 9 -5.95 0.16 -22.07
C ALA A 9 -6.10 0.24 -20.53
N ALA A 10 -7.23 0.79 -20.05
CA ALA A 10 -7.58 0.75 -18.63
C ALA A 10 -8.69 -0.29 -18.38
N ILE A 11 -8.44 -1.55 -18.77
CA ILE A 11 -9.28 -2.70 -18.39
C ILE A 11 -8.30 -3.86 -18.13
N GLY A 12 -7.91 -4.02 -16.86
CA GLY A 12 -6.97 -5.06 -16.42
C GLY A 12 -6.15 -4.71 -15.17
N THR A 13 -6.48 -3.67 -14.41
CA THR A 13 -5.86 -3.43 -13.11
C THR A 13 -6.43 -4.40 -12.08
N VAL A 14 -5.55 -5.22 -11.50
CA VAL A 14 -5.89 -6.22 -10.49
C VAL A 14 -5.72 -5.59 -9.10
N THR A 15 -6.77 -5.66 -8.30
CA THR A 15 -6.75 -5.46 -6.85
C THR A 15 -6.67 -6.83 -6.19
N SER A 16 -5.55 -7.11 -5.53
CA SER A 16 -5.36 -8.35 -4.77
C SER A 16 -5.33 -8.06 -3.28
N MET A 17 -5.98 -8.92 -2.49
CA MET A 17 -5.83 -8.92 -1.04
C MET A 17 -5.05 -10.16 -0.59
N PHE A 18 -4.07 -9.98 0.27
CA PHE A 18 -3.32 -11.06 0.91
C PHE A 18 -3.63 -11.06 2.39
N ILE A 19 -4.14 -12.19 2.88
CA ILE A 19 -4.47 -12.40 4.28
C ILE A 19 -3.48 -13.41 4.83
N LEU A 20 -2.50 -12.91 5.57
CA LEU A 20 -1.32 -13.67 5.98
C LEU A 20 -1.35 -13.92 7.48
N SER A 21 -0.92 -15.10 7.92
CA SER A 21 -0.69 -15.37 9.34
C SER A 21 0.46 -14.52 9.88
N ALA A 22 0.50 -14.30 11.19
CA ALA A 22 1.55 -13.50 11.82
C ALA A 22 2.95 -14.05 11.56
N GLU A 23 3.09 -15.37 11.55
CA GLU A 23 4.36 -16.08 11.37
C GLU A 23 4.90 -15.92 9.95
N ARG A 24 4.00 -15.83 8.96
CA ARG A 24 4.35 -15.74 7.53
C ARG A 24 4.21 -14.33 6.96
N TYR A 25 3.85 -13.36 7.79
CA TYR A 25 3.48 -12.03 7.33
C TYR A 25 4.61 -11.35 6.54
N PHE A 26 5.80 -11.33 7.13
CA PHE A 26 6.96 -10.70 6.51
C PHE A 26 7.48 -11.49 5.30
N GLU A 27 7.53 -12.83 5.40
CA GLU A 27 7.91 -13.70 4.28
C GLU A 27 6.97 -13.50 3.08
N GLY A 28 5.67 -13.34 3.34
CA GLY A 28 4.67 -13.03 2.33
C GLY A 28 4.93 -11.69 1.64
N ILE A 29 5.24 -10.63 2.40
CA ILE A 29 5.64 -9.32 1.84
C ILE A 29 6.85 -9.48 0.92
N VAL A 30 7.90 -10.15 1.39
CA VAL A 30 9.12 -10.37 0.61
C VAL A 30 8.82 -11.13 -0.68
N SER A 31 7.98 -12.17 -0.62
CA SER A 31 7.55 -12.96 -1.78
C SER A 31 6.77 -12.11 -2.79
N ILE A 32 5.83 -11.29 -2.32
CA ILE A 32 5.04 -10.38 -3.16
C ILE A 32 5.96 -9.40 -3.88
N LEU A 33 6.86 -8.72 -3.15
CA LEU A 33 7.77 -7.73 -3.72
C LEU A 33 8.75 -8.35 -4.74
N LYS A 34 9.26 -9.56 -4.47
CA LYS A 34 10.11 -10.31 -5.44
C LYS A 34 9.35 -10.73 -6.70
N GLY A 35 8.03 -10.84 -6.63
CA GLY A 35 7.18 -11.17 -7.77
C GLY A 35 6.90 -10.00 -8.71
N LEU A 36 7.19 -8.77 -8.31
CA LEU A 36 7.01 -7.57 -9.13
C LEU A 36 8.03 -7.53 -10.27
N ARG A 37 7.65 -6.92 -11.39
CA ARG A 37 8.40 -6.91 -12.66
C ARG A 37 8.51 -5.49 -13.20
N GLY A 38 9.31 -4.67 -12.52
CA GLY A 38 9.68 -3.33 -12.99
C GLY A 38 8.64 -2.24 -12.73
N GLU A 39 7.54 -2.55 -12.03
CA GLU A 39 6.62 -1.53 -11.55
C GLU A 39 7.29 -0.61 -10.53
N SER A 40 6.94 0.67 -10.57
CA SER A 40 7.23 1.58 -9.46
C SER A 40 6.32 1.23 -8.28
N VAL A 41 6.91 1.12 -7.08
CA VAL A 41 6.20 0.64 -5.88
C VAL A 41 5.85 1.82 -4.99
N ILE A 42 4.57 1.98 -4.67
CA ILE A 42 4.11 2.89 -3.63
C ILE A 42 3.83 2.05 -2.39
N TYR A 43 4.71 2.11 -1.40
CA TYR A 43 4.59 1.32 -0.17
C TYR A 43 4.00 2.18 0.94
N VAL A 44 2.75 1.91 1.31
CA VAL A 44 2.11 2.54 2.48
C VAL A 44 2.35 1.65 3.69
N THR A 45 3.20 2.10 4.62
CA THR A 45 3.48 1.38 5.87
C THR A 45 2.71 2.00 7.04
N THR A 46 2.00 1.17 7.79
CA THR A 46 1.22 1.55 8.97
C THR A 46 1.68 0.81 10.23
N ASN A 47 2.57 -0.18 10.09
CA ASN A 47 2.95 -1.10 11.17
C ASN A 47 4.46 -1.20 11.44
N LYS A 48 5.31 -0.75 10.51
CA LYS A 48 6.77 -0.79 10.62
C LYS A 48 7.35 0.58 10.25
N PRO A 49 8.16 1.19 11.12
CA PRO A 49 8.89 2.40 10.77
C PRO A 49 9.73 2.22 9.50
N TYR A 50 9.82 3.27 8.69
CA TYR A 50 10.51 3.28 7.40
C TYR A 50 11.97 2.80 7.53
N SER A 51 12.73 3.28 8.52
CA SER A 51 14.13 2.89 8.69
C SER A 51 14.28 1.38 8.92
N TYR A 52 13.40 0.80 9.74
CA TYR A 52 13.34 -0.64 9.96
C TYR A 52 12.99 -1.37 8.66
N LEU A 53 11.94 -0.91 7.95
CA LEU A 53 11.44 -1.53 6.73
C LEU A 53 12.52 -1.56 5.63
N ILE A 54 13.20 -0.44 5.37
CA ILE A 54 14.28 -0.37 4.39
C ILE A 54 15.41 -1.35 4.73
N ARG A 55 15.84 -1.37 6.00
CA ARG A 55 16.90 -2.29 6.44
C ARG A 55 16.52 -3.75 6.17
N VAL A 56 15.33 -4.17 6.58
CA VAL A 56 14.92 -5.57 6.41
C VAL A 56 14.65 -5.94 4.96
N LEU A 57 14.17 -5.02 4.12
CA LEU A 57 14.03 -5.25 2.69
C LEU A 57 15.40 -5.46 2.03
N HIS A 58 16.38 -4.62 2.37
CA HIS A 58 17.75 -4.74 1.87
C HIS A 58 18.42 -6.05 2.32
N GLU A 59 18.29 -6.43 3.59
CA GLU A 59 18.78 -7.71 4.12
C GLU A 59 18.18 -8.93 3.39
N ASN A 60 16.98 -8.79 2.82
CA ASN A 60 16.30 -9.83 2.04
C ASN A 60 16.56 -9.76 0.52
N GLY A 61 17.48 -8.90 0.10
CA GLY A 61 17.90 -8.74 -1.29
C GLY A 61 16.88 -8.00 -2.16
N ILE A 62 16.02 -7.18 -1.57
CA ILE A 62 15.05 -6.34 -2.30
C ILE A 62 15.68 -4.96 -2.49
N SER A 63 15.95 -4.59 -3.74
CA SER A 63 16.27 -3.20 -4.06
C SER A 63 15.03 -2.35 -3.87
N THR A 64 15.21 -1.17 -3.27
CA THR A 64 14.16 -0.15 -3.11
C THR A 64 14.26 0.94 -4.19
N ASP A 65 15.05 0.71 -5.23
CA ASP A 65 15.06 1.56 -6.43
C ASP A 65 13.67 1.54 -7.08
N GLY A 66 13.10 2.72 -7.33
CA GLY A 66 11.74 2.84 -7.84
C GLY A 66 10.64 2.66 -6.79
N PHE A 67 10.99 2.59 -5.49
CA PHE A 67 10.02 2.66 -4.41
C PHE A 67 9.81 4.12 -3.97
N PHE A 68 8.56 4.40 -3.59
CA PHE A 68 8.16 5.59 -2.87
C PHE A 68 7.37 5.17 -1.65
N PHE A 69 7.77 5.63 -0.47
CA PHE A 69 7.19 5.23 0.79
C PHE A 69 6.24 6.30 1.32
N ILE A 70 5.15 5.84 1.92
CA ILE A 70 4.22 6.66 2.70
C ILE A 70 4.23 6.03 4.09
N ASP A 71 4.97 6.66 4.99
CA ASP A 71 5.16 6.17 6.35
C ASP A 71 4.14 6.80 7.28
N CYS A 72 3.25 5.99 7.82
CA CYS A 72 2.20 6.45 8.72
C CYS A 72 2.51 6.18 10.20
N ILE A 73 3.66 5.59 10.53
CA ILE A 73 3.94 5.05 11.88
C ILE A 73 5.22 5.57 12.52
N SER A 74 6.27 5.92 11.76
CA SER A 74 7.56 6.37 12.31
C SER A 74 7.39 7.57 13.25
N GLN A 75 6.79 8.65 12.76
CA GLN A 75 6.57 9.85 13.58
C GLN A 75 5.63 9.56 14.75
N HIS A 76 4.61 8.72 14.53
CA HIS A 76 3.66 8.32 15.56
C HIS A 76 4.34 7.61 16.74
N VAL A 77 5.41 6.83 16.49
CA VAL A 77 6.17 6.12 17.53
C VAL A 77 7.43 6.87 17.98
N GLY A 78 7.59 8.14 17.56
CA GLY A 78 8.67 9.03 18.00
C GLY A 78 9.99 8.86 17.25
N GLU A 79 10.00 8.16 16.11
CA GLU A 79 11.14 8.17 15.20
C GLU A 79 11.21 9.52 14.48
N ARG A 80 12.38 10.15 14.54
CA ARG A 80 12.62 11.40 13.81
C ARG A 80 12.87 11.05 12.35
N SER A 81 11.99 11.53 11.48
CA SER A 81 12.28 11.59 10.04
C SER A 81 13.44 12.56 9.80
N SER A 82 14.34 12.23 8.89
CA SER A 82 15.33 13.20 8.41
C SER A 82 14.74 13.94 7.21
N ASP A 83 14.97 15.25 7.13
CA ASP A 83 14.49 16.05 5.99
C ASP A 83 15.17 15.67 4.66
N GLU A 84 16.10 14.70 4.67
CA GLU A 84 16.93 14.27 3.55
C GLU A 84 16.37 13.01 2.83
N GLU A 85 15.29 12.40 3.32
CA GLU A 85 14.71 11.18 2.74
C GLU A 85 13.90 11.46 1.46
N VAL A 86 14.58 11.46 0.32
CA VAL A 86 14.02 11.83 -1.00
C VAL A 86 12.84 10.94 -1.46
N ASN A 87 12.76 9.69 -0.99
CA ASN A 87 11.78 8.70 -1.45
C ASN A 87 10.77 8.29 -0.37
N CYS A 88 10.57 9.09 0.68
CA CYS A 88 9.56 8.85 1.71
C CYS A 88 8.79 10.13 2.04
N ILE A 89 7.47 10.00 2.23
CA ILE A 89 6.66 11.00 2.94
C ILE A 89 6.28 10.43 4.29
N PHE A 90 6.55 11.19 5.35
CA PHE A 90 6.18 10.85 6.71
C PHE A 90 4.87 11.56 7.09
N LEU A 91 3.90 10.77 7.52
CA LEU A 91 2.63 11.23 8.05
C LEU A 91 2.66 11.11 9.58
N GLU A 92 1.94 12.02 10.25
CA GLU A 92 1.95 12.10 11.71
C GLU A 92 1.28 10.88 12.38
N THR A 93 0.29 10.26 11.71
CA THR A 93 -0.56 9.23 12.32
C THR A 93 -1.19 8.29 11.29
N PRO A 94 -1.38 7.00 11.62
CA PRO A 94 -2.14 6.07 10.80
C PRO A 94 -3.67 6.25 10.90
N SER A 95 -4.15 7.13 11.79
CA SER A 95 -5.58 7.46 11.91
C SER A 95 -6.08 8.45 10.84
N ASP A 96 -5.19 9.15 10.14
CA ASP A 96 -5.59 10.13 9.12
C ASP A 96 -5.69 9.49 7.72
N LEU A 97 -6.82 8.79 7.52
CA LEU A 97 -7.14 8.14 6.25
C LEU A 97 -7.21 9.14 5.07
N THR A 98 -7.53 10.41 5.34
CA THR A 98 -7.61 11.45 4.30
C THR A 98 -6.22 11.77 3.80
N THR A 99 -5.29 12.05 4.71
CA THR A 99 -3.90 12.39 4.35
C THR A 99 -3.20 11.21 3.69
N ILE A 100 -3.45 9.96 4.13
CA ILE A 100 -2.97 8.75 3.44
C ILE A 100 -3.44 8.73 1.98
N SER A 101 -4.73 9.02 1.73
CA SER A 101 -5.29 9.00 0.37
C SER A 101 -4.69 10.10 -0.53
N ILE A 102 -4.38 11.28 0.03
CA ILE A 102 -3.75 12.38 -0.68
C ILE A 102 -2.31 12.01 -1.05
N ALA A 103 -1.53 11.54 -0.08
CA ALA A 103 -0.15 11.10 -0.30
C ALA A 103 -0.06 9.98 -1.35
N ALA A 104 -0.98 9.01 -1.29
CA ALA A 104 -1.07 7.94 -2.28
C ALA A 104 -1.36 8.49 -3.69
N HIS A 105 -2.29 9.43 -3.81
CA HIS A 105 -2.60 10.05 -5.09
C HIS A 105 -1.41 10.83 -5.65
N GLU A 106 -0.73 11.62 -4.83
CA GLU A 106 0.46 12.36 -5.24
C GLU A 106 1.59 11.43 -5.70
N ALA A 107 1.85 10.35 -4.95
CA ALA A 107 2.85 9.35 -5.32
C ALA A 107 2.55 8.73 -6.69
N VAL A 108 1.27 8.41 -6.95
CA VAL A 108 0.83 7.92 -8.28
C VAL A 108 1.14 8.94 -9.38
N THR A 109 0.94 10.23 -9.15
CA THR A 109 1.21 11.26 -10.18
C THR A 109 2.69 11.52 -10.42
N LYS A 110 3.54 11.31 -9.41
CA LYS A 110 4.98 11.64 -9.46
C LYS A 110 5.82 10.50 -10.05
N LEU A 111 5.43 9.25 -9.85
CA LEU A 111 6.19 8.10 -10.32
C LEU A 111 5.98 7.84 -11.82
N PRO A 112 7.01 7.41 -12.57
CA PRO A 112 6.86 7.02 -13.97
C PRO A 112 6.31 5.59 -14.13
N GLY A 113 6.07 5.16 -15.37
CA GLY A 113 5.81 3.75 -15.72
C GLY A 113 4.55 3.11 -15.11
N ASP A 114 4.53 1.78 -15.12
CA ASP A 114 3.51 0.98 -14.44
C ASP A 114 3.73 1.05 -12.92
N LYS A 115 2.63 1.07 -12.16
CA LYS A 115 2.67 1.28 -10.71
C LYS A 115 1.92 0.19 -9.96
N VAL A 116 2.40 -0.11 -8.78
CA VAL A 116 1.70 -0.91 -7.78
C VAL A 116 1.68 -0.16 -6.45
N LEU A 117 0.50 -0.05 -5.84
CA LEU A 117 0.37 0.40 -4.46
C LEU A 117 0.22 -0.81 -3.54
N LEU A 118 1.10 -0.91 -2.55
CA LEU A 118 1.04 -1.90 -1.48
C LEU A 118 0.62 -1.21 -0.17
N LEU A 119 -0.50 -1.63 0.41
CA LEU A 119 -0.97 -1.15 1.72
C LEU A 119 -0.66 -2.19 2.80
N ASP A 120 0.36 -1.93 3.61
CA ASP A 120 0.82 -2.73 4.76
C ASP A 120 0.57 -1.96 6.06
N SER A 121 -0.55 -2.10 6.73
CA SER A 121 -1.64 -3.06 6.51
C SER A 121 -3.02 -2.50 6.87
N LEU A 122 -4.06 -3.11 6.31
CA LEU A 122 -5.45 -2.84 6.68
C LEU A 122 -5.74 -3.19 8.14
N SER A 123 -5.18 -4.30 8.63
CA SER A 123 -5.39 -4.73 10.02
C SER A 123 -4.93 -3.70 11.03
N VAL A 124 -3.83 -2.99 10.73
CA VAL A 124 -3.35 -1.92 11.61
C VAL A 124 -4.17 -0.65 11.45
N LEU A 125 -4.64 -0.29 10.25
CA LEU A 125 -5.61 0.82 10.12
C LEU A 125 -6.87 0.59 10.96
N LEU A 126 -7.34 -0.66 11.08
CA LEU A 126 -8.48 -1.04 11.91
C LEU A 126 -8.23 -0.93 13.42
N ILE A 127 -6.98 -0.84 13.87
CA ILE A 127 -6.63 -0.57 15.29
C ILE A 127 -6.87 0.91 15.61
N TYR A 128 -6.50 1.80 14.68
CA TYR A 128 -6.56 3.26 14.89
C TYR A 128 -7.87 3.91 14.44
N ASN A 129 -8.69 3.19 13.66
CA ASN A 129 -9.91 3.71 13.06
C ASN A 129 -11.08 2.75 13.28
N ASP A 130 -12.30 3.31 13.30
CA ASP A 130 -13.50 2.49 13.28
C ASP A 130 -13.63 1.71 11.96
N ALA A 131 -14.28 0.55 12.02
CA ALA A 131 -14.39 -0.35 10.87
C ALA A 131 -15.08 0.31 9.66
N ASN A 132 -16.08 1.16 9.88
CA ASN A 132 -16.82 1.80 8.80
C ASN A 132 -15.95 2.83 8.06
N ALA A 133 -15.16 3.62 8.79
CA ALA A 133 -14.19 4.54 8.20
C ALA A 133 -13.17 3.80 7.32
N VAL A 134 -12.60 2.69 7.80
CA VAL A 134 -11.66 1.88 7.00
C VAL A 134 -12.33 1.26 5.79
N GLY A 135 -13.57 0.78 5.90
CA GLY A 135 -14.35 0.25 4.77
C GLY A 135 -14.58 1.30 3.68
N LYS A 136 -15.02 2.50 4.07
CA LYS A 136 -15.22 3.64 3.14
C LYS A 136 -13.92 4.08 2.49
N PHE A 137 -12.85 4.18 3.27
CA PHE A 137 -11.50 4.49 2.77
C PHE A 137 -11.04 3.44 1.75
N SER A 138 -11.16 2.16 2.09
CA SER A 138 -10.76 1.05 1.21
C SER A 138 -11.53 1.09 -0.10
N ASN A 139 -12.86 1.26 -0.04
CA ASN A 139 -13.68 1.41 -1.24
C ASN A 139 -13.28 2.62 -2.09
N PHE A 140 -13.02 3.77 -1.46
CA PHE A 140 -12.58 4.96 -2.17
C PHE A 140 -11.22 4.74 -2.85
N ILE A 141 -10.21 4.29 -2.11
CA ILE A 141 -8.84 4.20 -2.63
C ILE A 141 -8.72 3.12 -3.71
N ILE A 142 -9.35 1.95 -3.53
CA ILE A 142 -9.35 0.87 -4.54
C ILE A 142 -9.95 1.39 -5.85
N ASN A 143 -11.13 2.02 -5.80
CA ASN A 143 -11.77 2.52 -7.00
C ASN A 143 -10.98 3.67 -7.63
N ARG A 144 -10.41 4.56 -6.82
CA ARG A 144 -9.57 5.65 -7.32
C ARG A 144 -8.35 5.12 -8.05
N LEU A 145 -7.59 4.19 -7.46
CA LEU A 145 -6.41 3.57 -8.06
C LEU A 145 -6.76 2.79 -9.33
N ARG A 146 -7.90 2.10 -9.33
CA ARG A 146 -8.43 1.41 -10.52
C ARG A 146 -8.64 2.37 -11.69
N THR A 147 -9.25 3.55 -11.46
CA THR A 147 -9.41 4.59 -12.51
C THR A 147 -8.09 5.17 -13.00
N LEU A 148 -7.04 5.10 -12.19
CA LEU A 148 -5.70 5.61 -12.51
C LEU A 148 -4.79 4.53 -13.15
N GLY A 149 -5.29 3.32 -13.40
CA GLY A 149 -4.46 2.27 -13.99
C GLY A 149 -3.43 1.66 -13.03
N VAL A 150 -3.61 1.82 -11.71
CA VAL A 150 -2.65 1.34 -10.69
C VAL A 150 -3.07 -0.02 -10.13
N LYS A 151 -2.15 -0.99 -10.12
CA LYS A 151 -2.35 -2.27 -9.43
C LYS A 151 -2.37 -2.03 -7.92
N THR A 152 -3.26 -2.71 -7.20
CA THR A 152 -3.39 -2.50 -5.75
C THR A 152 -3.23 -3.82 -5.01
N ILE A 153 -2.36 -3.83 -4.00
CA ILE A 153 -2.14 -4.96 -3.12
C ILE A 153 -2.47 -4.54 -1.70
N LEU A 154 -3.47 -5.19 -1.11
CA LEU A 154 -3.91 -4.94 0.26
C LEU A 154 -3.41 -6.07 1.15
N LEU A 155 -2.69 -5.74 2.22
CA LEU A 155 -2.26 -6.73 3.19
C LEU A 155 -3.15 -6.65 4.44
N ALA A 156 -3.56 -7.81 4.92
CA ALA A 156 -4.24 -7.96 6.19
C ALA A 156 -3.64 -9.14 6.95
N LEU A 157 -3.59 -9.01 8.27
CA LEU A 157 -3.28 -10.09 9.18
C LEU A 157 -4.50 -11.00 9.32
N GLU A 158 -4.27 -12.31 9.33
CA GLU A 158 -5.30 -13.29 9.66
C GLU A 158 -5.69 -13.15 11.14
N THR A 159 -6.87 -12.58 11.42
CA THR A 159 -7.41 -12.45 12.78
C THR A 159 -8.91 -12.73 12.83
N ASP A 160 -9.40 -13.23 13.96
CA ASP A 160 -10.83 -13.50 14.16
C ASP A 160 -11.67 -12.25 14.48
N SER A 161 -11.06 -11.22 15.06
CA SER A 161 -11.78 -10.12 15.73
C SER A 161 -12.40 -9.05 14.81
N ARG A 162 -12.06 -9.05 13.51
CA ARG A 162 -12.52 -8.03 12.53
C ARG A 162 -12.85 -8.64 11.17
N LYS A 163 -13.31 -9.90 11.16
CA LYS A 163 -13.60 -10.65 9.92
C LYS A 163 -14.71 -10.00 9.08
N ASP A 164 -15.69 -9.37 9.71
CA ASP A 164 -16.83 -8.74 9.04
C ASP A 164 -16.41 -7.63 8.06
N ILE A 165 -15.60 -6.68 8.52
CA ILE A 165 -15.12 -5.59 7.69
C ILE A 165 -14.08 -6.05 6.67
N ILE A 166 -13.23 -7.02 7.04
CA ILE A 166 -12.28 -7.62 6.11
C ILE A 166 -13.02 -8.33 4.97
N SER A 167 -14.06 -9.12 5.25
CA SER A 167 -14.89 -9.75 4.21
C SER A 167 -15.62 -8.75 3.33
N GLN A 168 -16.04 -7.60 3.86
CA GLN A 168 -16.58 -6.52 3.03
C GLN A 168 -15.50 -5.98 2.07
N ILE A 169 -14.28 -5.76 2.54
CA ILE A 169 -13.17 -5.28 1.70
C ILE A 169 -12.72 -6.36 0.69
N GLU A 170 -12.73 -7.64 1.07
CA GLU A 170 -12.49 -8.77 0.17
C GLU A 170 -13.42 -8.73 -1.04
N SER A 171 -14.70 -8.37 -0.85
CA SER A 171 -15.68 -8.25 -1.95
C SER A 171 -15.39 -7.13 -2.96
N LEU A 172 -14.51 -6.19 -2.60
CA LEU A 172 -14.04 -5.10 -3.47
C LEU A 172 -12.80 -5.50 -4.29
N CYS A 173 -12.17 -6.62 -3.94
CA CYS A 173 -10.95 -7.11 -4.56
C CYS A 173 -11.27 -8.06 -5.72
N ASP A 174 -10.40 -8.08 -6.73
CA ASP A 174 -10.52 -9.00 -7.85
C ASP A 174 -9.98 -10.39 -7.47
N GLU A 175 -9.00 -10.44 -6.55
CA GLU A 175 -8.38 -11.66 -6.05
C GLU A 175 -8.17 -11.60 -4.53
N VAL A 176 -8.36 -12.72 -3.84
CA VAL A 176 -8.03 -12.89 -2.42
C VAL A 176 -7.11 -14.10 -2.27
N LYS A 177 -5.98 -13.93 -1.57
CA LYS A 177 -4.94 -14.94 -1.35
C LYS A 177 -4.74 -15.12 0.16
N ARG A 178 -4.60 -16.37 0.59
CA ARG A 178 -4.41 -16.78 1.99
C ARG A 178 -3.16 -17.66 2.09
#